data_AF-A0A815Q824-F1
#
_entry.id   AF-A0A815Q824-F1
#
_cell.length_a   1.000
_cell.length_b   1.000
_cell.length_c   1.000
_cell.angle_alpha   90.00
_cell.angle_beta   90.00
_cell.angle_gamma   90.00
#
_symmetry.space_group_name_H-M   'P 1'
#
loop_
_entity.id
_entity.type
_entity.pdbx_description
1 polymer ?
#
loop_
_entity_poly.entity_id
_entity_poly.type
_entity_poly.pdbx_seq_one_letter_code
_entity_poly.pdbx_strand_id
1 'polypeptide(L)'
;MQNIFCYPLLGFTSNGSLVAQICIGSSPISVALGPILSVSPSWTLIVQTWSITNGLRLYVNNVLVSSVPTATTYVTSGSASNYLLLGNCGNNCGCLNGAVSAPGPFSGAIDDWRIYSRELAAADVCSLYTMA
;
A
#
# COMPACT_ATOMS: atom_id res chain seq x y z
N MET A 1 -0.96 28.86 3.10
CA MET A 1 -0.42 27.55 3.54
C MET A 1 -1.26 26.49 2.87
N GLN A 2 -0.77 25.87 1.79
CA GLN A 2 -1.51 24.82 1.11
C GLN A 2 -1.46 23.57 2.00
N ASN A 3 -2.62 23.12 2.48
CA ASN A 3 -2.71 21.87 3.22
C ASN A 3 -2.33 20.73 2.27
N ILE A 4 -1.11 20.20 2.39
CA ILE A 4 -0.63 19.14 1.50
C ILE A 4 -1.33 17.85 1.94
N PHE A 5 -2.34 17.44 1.18
CA PHE A 5 -2.91 16.10 1.32
C PHE A 5 -1.90 15.10 0.78
N CYS A 6 -1.30 14.32 1.67
CA CYS A 6 -0.42 13.23 1.31
C CYS A 6 -0.74 12.02 2.18
N TYR A 7 -0.53 10.83 1.64
CA TYR A 7 -0.82 9.61 2.36
C TYR A 7 -0.01 8.42 1.81
N PRO A 8 0.79 7.72 2.64
CA PRO A 8 1.52 6.55 2.17
C PRO A 8 0.56 5.36 2.00
N LEU A 9 0.56 4.72 0.83
CA LEU A 9 -0.31 3.57 0.56
C LEU A 9 0.33 2.25 1.00
N LEU A 10 1.63 2.08 0.72
CA LEU A 10 2.39 0.89 1.05
C LEU A 10 3.71 1.31 1.70
N GLY A 11 4.15 0.61 2.73
CA GLY A 11 5.40 0.91 3.43
C GLY A 11 5.67 -0.04 4.59
N PHE A 12 6.41 0.42 5.58
CA PHE A 12 6.77 -0.39 6.75
C PHE A 12 6.45 0.32 8.07
N THR A 13 6.13 -0.45 9.09
CA THR A 13 6.13 0.02 10.48
C THR A 13 7.56 0.22 11.00
N SER A 14 7.72 0.83 12.17
CA SER A 14 9.01 0.99 12.85
C SER A 14 9.71 -0.34 13.14
N ASN A 15 8.94 -1.43 13.20
CA ASN A 15 9.46 -2.77 13.47
C ASN A 15 9.71 -3.58 12.18
N GLY A 16 9.55 -2.95 11.00
CA GLY A 16 9.81 -3.57 9.70
C GLY A 16 8.66 -4.41 9.12
N SER A 17 7.49 -4.44 9.77
CA SER A 17 6.32 -5.13 9.22
C SER A 17 5.80 -4.39 7.99
N LEU A 18 5.46 -5.11 6.93
CA LEU A 18 4.81 -4.54 5.75
C LEU A 18 3.45 -3.95 6.13
N VAL A 19 3.11 -2.80 5.55
CA VAL A 19 1.84 -2.12 5.75
C VAL A 19 1.25 -1.79 4.40
N ALA A 20 0.03 -2.24 4.16
CA ALA A 20 -0.85 -1.66 3.14
C ALA A 20 -1.93 -0.85 3.85
N GLN A 21 -2.23 0.34 3.35
CA GLN A 21 -3.21 1.20 3.98
C GLN A 21 -3.87 2.15 2.98
N ILE A 22 -5.07 2.61 3.32
CA ILE A 22 -5.83 3.57 2.53
C ILE A 22 -6.48 4.63 3.43
N CYS A 23 -6.56 5.85 2.91
CA CYS A 23 -7.32 6.92 3.53
C CYS A 23 -8.81 6.70 3.29
N ILE A 24 -9.60 6.74 4.37
CA ILE A 24 -11.06 6.58 4.33
C ILE A 24 -11.80 7.75 4.99
N GLY A 25 -11.10 8.85 5.28
CA GLY A 25 -11.64 10.05 5.95
C GLY A 25 -10.71 10.60 7.05
N SER A 26 -11.11 11.69 7.70
CA SER A 26 -10.39 12.30 8.84
C SER A 26 -10.48 11.40 10.08
N SER A 27 -9.65 10.36 10.10
CA SER A 27 -9.58 9.31 11.11
C SER A 27 -10.88 8.49 11.21
N PRO A 28 -10.91 7.25 10.67
CA PRO A 28 -9.81 6.30 10.68
C PRO A 28 -9.14 6.10 9.32
N ILE A 29 -8.04 5.37 9.35
CA ILE A 29 -7.33 4.81 8.21
C ILE A 29 -7.60 3.30 8.21
N SER A 30 -7.83 2.70 7.04
CA SER A 30 -7.83 1.23 6.96
C SER A 30 -6.40 0.74 6.81
N VAL A 31 -5.94 -0.13 7.73
CA VAL A 31 -4.56 -0.64 7.80
C VAL A 31 -4.57 -2.17 7.75
N ALA A 32 -3.97 -2.73 6.72
CA ALA A 32 -3.66 -4.15 6.59
C ALA A 32 -2.17 -4.37 6.95
N LEU A 33 -1.92 -4.99 8.11
CA LEU A 33 -0.57 -5.34 8.56
C LEU A 33 -0.16 -6.70 7.96
N GLY A 34 1.00 -6.71 7.31
CA GLY A 34 1.66 -7.90 6.78
C GLY A 34 2.85 -8.35 7.63
N PRO A 35 3.58 -9.39 7.18
CA PRO A 35 4.75 -9.90 7.87
C PRO A 35 5.94 -8.94 7.77
N ILE A 36 6.99 -9.21 8.54
CA ILE A 36 8.33 -8.69 8.28
C ILE A 36 8.88 -9.46 7.07
N LEU A 37 9.27 -8.74 6.03
CA LEU A 37 9.80 -9.36 4.81
C LEU A 37 11.25 -9.82 5.04
N SER A 38 11.60 -10.94 4.42
CA SER A 38 12.98 -11.42 4.38
C SER A 38 13.85 -10.47 3.56
N VAL A 39 15.07 -10.20 4.02
CA VAL A 39 16.09 -9.44 3.26
C VAL A 39 16.90 -10.33 2.30
N SER A 40 16.47 -11.57 2.09
CA SER A 40 17.04 -12.46 1.08
C SER A 40 16.96 -11.85 -0.32
N PRO A 41 17.91 -12.14 -1.24
CA PRO A 41 17.99 -11.53 -2.57
C PRO A 41 16.91 -12.04 -3.55
N SER A 42 15.73 -12.43 -3.07
CA SER A 42 14.64 -12.98 -3.87
C SER A 42 13.57 -11.92 -4.09
N TRP A 43 13.09 -11.82 -5.32
CA TRP A 43 11.94 -10.98 -5.65
C TRP A 43 10.71 -11.39 -4.84
N THR A 44 9.98 -10.40 -4.35
CA THR A 44 8.75 -10.60 -3.59
C THR A 44 7.63 -9.86 -4.29
N LEU A 45 6.59 -10.59 -4.69
CA LEU A 45 5.38 -9.97 -5.22
C LEU A 45 4.55 -9.44 -4.05
N ILE A 46 4.27 -8.14 -4.04
CA ILE A 46 3.38 -7.49 -3.08
C ILE A 46 2.18 -6.96 -3.82
N VAL A 47 0.98 -7.33 -3.38
CA VAL A 47 -0.28 -6.80 -3.96
C VAL A 47 -1.14 -6.21 -2.85
N GLN A 48 -1.38 -4.91 -2.94
CA GLN A 48 -2.46 -4.24 -2.25
C GLN A 48 -3.67 -4.17 -3.17
N THR A 49 -4.84 -4.59 -2.70
CA THR A 49 -6.09 -4.41 -3.45
C THR A 49 -7.22 -3.95 -2.54
N TRP A 50 -8.20 -3.26 -3.11
CA TRP A 50 -9.30 -2.70 -2.36
C TRP A 50 -10.59 -2.64 -3.18
N SER A 51 -11.71 -2.89 -2.51
CA SER A 51 -13.05 -2.49 -2.96
C SER A 51 -13.97 -2.17 -1.79
N ILE A 52 -15.11 -1.56 -2.11
CA ILE A 52 -16.22 -1.42 -1.16
C ILE A 52 -16.90 -2.75 -0.80
N THR A 53 -16.64 -3.83 -1.52
CA THR A 53 -17.27 -5.13 -1.25
C THR A 53 -16.41 -5.97 -0.31
N ASN A 54 -15.10 -5.93 -0.52
CA ASN A 54 -14.14 -6.83 0.13
C ASN A 54 -13.19 -6.11 1.09
N GLY A 55 -13.23 -4.77 1.14
CA GLY A 55 -12.33 -3.96 1.94
C GLY A 55 -10.90 -4.00 1.41
N LEU A 56 -9.93 -3.71 2.30
CA LEU A 56 -8.51 -3.68 1.97
C LEU A 56 -7.90 -5.08 2.15
N ARG A 57 -7.13 -5.54 1.16
CA ARG A 57 -6.43 -6.82 1.19
C ARG A 57 -4.96 -6.64 0.81
N LEU A 58 -4.11 -7.41 1.47
CA LEU A 58 -2.67 -7.46 1.25
C LEU A 58 -2.23 -8.89 0.96
N TYR A 59 -1.55 -9.08 -0.15
CA TYR A 59 -0.94 -10.34 -0.54
C TYR A 59 0.58 -10.22 -0.61
N VAL A 60 1.26 -11.30 -0.22
CA VAL A 60 2.71 -11.49 -0.38
C VAL A 60 2.93 -12.85 -1.03
N ASN A 61 3.61 -12.90 -2.19
CA ASN A 61 3.86 -14.13 -2.95
C ASN A 61 2.60 -15.01 -3.13
N ASN A 62 1.51 -14.41 -3.61
CA ASN A 62 0.20 -15.04 -3.81
C ASN A 62 -0.54 -15.50 -2.53
N VAL A 63 0.00 -15.23 -1.35
CA VAL A 63 -0.67 -15.54 -0.07
C VAL A 63 -1.38 -14.29 0.45
N LEU A 64 -2.68 -14.39 0.75
CA LEU A 64 -3.41 -13.33 1.45
C LEU A 64 -2.92 -13.26 2.90
N VAL A 65 -2.09 -12.26 3.21
CA VAL A 65 -1.49 -12.10 4.55
C VAL A 65 -2.34 -11.24 5.47
N SER A 66 -3.24 -10.41 4.92
CA SER A 66 -4.12 -9.55 5.71
C SER A 66 -5.37 -9.15 4.93
N SER A 67 -6.50 -9.11 5.63
CA SER A 67 -7.79 -8.69 5.08
C SER A 67 -8.52 -7.83 6.10
N VAL A 68 -8.80 -6.58 5.74
CA VAL A 68 -9.56 -5.63 6.55
C VAL A 68 -10.90 -5.41 5.86
N PRO A 69 -11.98 -6.06 6.32
CA PRO A 69 -13.27 -6.06 5.62
C PRO A 69 -14.00 -4.72 5.71
N THR A 70 -13.52 -3.77 6.53
CA THR A 70 -14.11 -2.43 6.64
C THR A 70 -14.05 -1.72 5.28
N ALA A 71 -15.22 -1.66 4.65
CA ALA A 71 -15.42 -1.04 3.36
C ALA A 71 -16.01 0.35 3.52
N THR A 72 -15.15 1.34 3.42
CA THR A 72 -15.51 2.76 3.39
C THR A 72 -14.87 3.39 2.17
N THR A 73 -15.48 4.46 1.65
CA THR A 73 -15.01 5.14 0.45
C THR A 73 -13.55 5.55 0.59
N TYR A 74 -12.70 5.11 -0.34
CA TYR A 74 -11.34 5.63 -0.48
C TYR A 74 -11.40 7.14 -0.75
N VAL A 75 -10.67 7.92 0.05
CA VAL A 75 -10.64 9.38 -0.05
C VAL A 75 -9.32 9.84 -0.66
N THR A 76 -9.44 10.79 -1.59
CA THR A 76 -8.30 11.50 -2.21
C THR A 76 -8.33 12.98 -1.84
N SER A 77 -7.40 13.78 -2.36
CA SER A 77 -7.34 15.24 -2.13
C SER A 77 -8.65 15.99 -2.42
N GLY A 78 -9.55 15.44 -3.24
CA GLY A 78 -10.86 16.01 -3.59
C GLY A 78 -10.81 17.35 -4.36
N SER A 79 -9.62 17.89 -4.61
CA SER A 79 -9.41 19.27 -5.09
C SER A 79 -8.23 19.43 -6.04
N ALA A 80 -7.37 18.40 -6.19
CA ALA A 80 -6.21 18.42 -7.07
C ALA A 80 -5.89 17.02 -7.61
N SER A 81 -5.12 16.96 -8.70
CA SER A 81 -4.54 15.68 -9.15
C SER A 81 -3.64 15.10 -8.06
N ASN A 82 -3.78 13.80 -7.82
CA ASN A 82 -2.92 13.09 -6.88
C ASN A 82 -1.73 12.51 -7.65
N TYR A 83 -0.54 12.65 -7.08
CA TYR A 83 0.69 12.05 -7.61
C TYR A 83 1.05 10.84 -6.76
N LEU A 84 1.41 9.74 -7.39
CA LEU A 84 1.95 8.57 -6.71
C LEU A 84 3.47 8.59 -6.78
N LEU A 85 4.11 8.40 -5.63
CA LEU A 85 5.56 8.27 -5.53
C LEU A 85 5.90 6.80 -5.28
N LEU A 86 6.94 6.31 -5.97
CA LEU A 86 7.46 4.96 -5.82
C LEU A 86 8.90 5.03 -5.32
N GLY A 87 9.19 4.35 -4.22
CA GLY A 87 10.52 4.34 -3.60
C GLY A 87 11.04 5.71 -3.15
N ASN A 88 10.19 6.73 -3.11
CA ASN A 88 10.52 8.10 -2.72
C ASN A 88 9.43 8.63 -1.77
N CYS A 89 9.82 9.45 -0.80
CA CYS A 89 8.92 9.98 0.23
C CYS A 89 8.46 11.43 -0.02
N GLY A 90 8.86 12.03 -1.14
CA GLY A 90 8.59 13.44 -1.46
C GLY A 90 9.43 14.41 -0.63
N ASN A 91 8.91 15.61 -0.41
CA ASN A 91 9.64 16.67 0.28
C ASN A 91 9.75 16.37 1.78
N ASN A 92 10.99 16.15 2.26
CA ASN A 92 11.36 15.90 3.65
C ASN A 92 10.70 14.66 4.31
N CYS A 93 10.12 13.75 3.51
CA CYS A 93 9.36 12.61 4.02
C CYS A 93 8.27 13.01 5.05
N GLY A 94 7.71 14.22 4.96
CA GLY A 94 6.82 14.79 5.98
C GLY A 94 5.42 14.15 6.05
N CYS A 95 5.21 13.01 5.39
CA CYS A 95 3.91 12.39 5.22
C CYS A 95 3.62 11.31 6.26
N LEU A 96 3.47 11.72 7.52
CA LEU A 96 3.29 10.81 8.66
C LEU A 96 1.81 10.54 8.91
N ASN A 97 1.22 9.62 8.13
CA ASN A 97 -0.18 9.23 8.29
C ASN A 97 -0.32 7.70 8.38
N GLY A 98 -1.05 7.24 9.39
CA GLY A 98 -1.39 5.83 9.58
C GLY A 98 -0.28 5.00 10.23
N ALA A 99 -0.18 3.73 9.83
CA ALA A 99 0.76 2.77 10.42
C ALA A 99 2.13 2.76 9.74
N VAL A 100 2.28 3.43 8.59
CA VAL A 100 3.60 3.69 7.99
C VAL A 100 4.28 4.79 8.80
N SER A 101 5.15 4.39 9.73
CA SER A 101 5.69 5.28 10.75
C SER A 101 7.06 5.88 10.41
N ALA A 102 7.71 5.41 9.34
CA ALA A 102 9.00 5.93 8.87
C ALA A 102 9.01 6.06 7.34
N PRO A 103 8.20 6.97 6.76
CA PRO A 103 8.28 7.26 5.33
C PRO A 103 9.71 7.70 5.00
N GLY A 104 10.30 7.04 4.01
CA GLY A 104 11.68 7.24 3.58
C GLY A 104 11.85 6.73 2.16
N PRO A 105 12.94 7.09 1.46
CA PRO A 105 13.25 6.46 0.19
C PRO A 105 13.47 4.95 0.41
N PHE A 106 12.97 4.14 -0.52
CA PHE A 106 13.19 2.70 -0.48
C PHE A 106 14.53 2.37 -1.12
N SER A 107 15.38 1.65 -0.40
CA SER A 107 16.68 1.19 -0.90
C SER A 107 16.59 -0.28 -1.30
N GLY A 108 16.13 -0.53 -2.52
CA GLY A 108 15.97 -1.86 -3.09
C GLY A 108 15.57 -1.78 -4.55
N ALA A 109 15.57 -2.92 -5.25
CA ALA A 109 15.10 -2.99 -6.62
C ALA A 109 13.56 -3.09 -6.64
N ILE A 110 12.93 -2.43 -7.61
CA ILE A 110 11.49 -2.51 -7.88
C ILE A 110 11.34 -2.81 -9.36
N ASP A 111 10.51 -3.81 -9.70
CA ASP A 111 10.18 -4.19 -11.07
C ASP A 111 8.69 -4.55 -11.20
N ASP A 112 8.19 -4.61 -12.44
CA ASP A 112 6.82 -4.97 -12.83
C ASP A 112 5.72 -4.22 -12.06
N TRP A 113 5.88 -2.89 -11.98
CA TRP A 113 4.92 -2.04 -11.27
C TRP A 113 3.61 -1.89 -12.08
N ARG A 114 2.46 -2.10 -11.41
CA ARG A 114 1.14 -2.04 -12.05
C ARG A 114 0.11 -1.34 -11.16
N ILE A 115 -0.80 -0.59 -11.77
CA ILE A 115 -2.00 -0.03 -11.14
C ILE A 115 -3.23 -0.53 -11.89
N TYR A 116 -4.26 -0.91 -11.13
CA TYR A 116 -5.55 -1.33 -11.65
C TYR A 116 -6.67 -0.41 -11.15
N SER A 117 -7.68 -0.18 -11.98
CA SER A 117 -8.90 0.56 -11.64
C SER A 117 -9.98 -0.32 -10.99
N ARG A 118 -9.63 -1.55 -10.62
CA ARG A 118 -10.52 -2.54 -9.99
C ARG A 118 -9.81 -3.31 -8.89
N GLU A 119 -10.58 -3.95 -8.03
CA GLU A 119 -10.05 -4.99 -7.15
C GLU A 119 -9.49 -6.16 -7.97
N LEU A 120 -8.38 -6.72 -7.52
CA LEU A 120 -7.80 -7.96 -8.01
C LEU A 120 -8.32 -9.11 -7.14
N ALA A 121 -8.91 -10.11 -7.78
CA ALA A 121 -9.28 -11.35 -7.11
C ALA A 121 -8.05 -12.21 -6.84
N ALA A 122 -8.18 -13.22 -5.97
CA ALA A 122 -7.09 -14.17 -5.70
C ALA A 122 -6.55 -14.84 -6.99
N ALA A 123 -7.41 -15.10 -7.97
CA ALA A 123 -6.99 -15.65 -9.27
C ALA A 123 -6.15 -14.67 -10.11
N ASP A 124 -6.43 -13.37 -10.05
CA ASP A 124 -5.60 -12.34 -10.69
C ASP A 124 -4.22 -12.31 -10.04
N VAL A 125 -4.16 -12.30 -8.70
CA VAL A 125 -2.90 -12.30 -7.95
C VAL A 125 -2.07 -13.56 -8.24
N CYS A 126 -2.73 -14.71 -8.32
CA CYS A 126 -2.07 -15.96 -8.68
C CYS A 126 -1.45 -15.89 -10.08
N SER A 127 -2.20 -15.36 -11.05
CA SER A 127 -1.70 -15.18 -12.41
C SER A 127 -0.48 -14.26 -12.43
N LEU A 128 -0.52 -13.14 -11.70
CA LEU A 128 0.62 -12.22 -11.58
C LEU A 128 1.85 -12.90 -10.96
N TYR A 129 1.67 -13.72 -9.92
CA TYR A 129 2.77 -14.43 -9.29
C TYR A 129 3.40 -15.49 -10.19
N THR A 130 2.60 -16.18 -11.01
CA THR A 130 3.10 -17.23 -11.91
C THR A 130 3.77 -16.70 -13.18
N MET A 131 3.55 -15.42 -13.51
CA MET A 131 4.22 -14.75 -14.64
C MET A 131 5.54 -14.08 -14.24
N ALA A 132 5.82 -13.97 -12.92
CA ALA A 132 6.97 -13.29 -12.35
C ALA A 132 8.20 -14.19 -12.21
#